data_AF-A0A1X0FUH2-F1
#
_entry.id   AF-A0A1X0FUH2-F1
#
_cell.length_a   1.000
_cell.length_b   1.000
_cell.length_c   1.000
_cell.angle_alpha   90.00
_cell.angle_beta   90.00
_cell.angle_gamma   90.00
#
_symmetry.space_group_name_H-M   'P 1'
#
loop_
_entity.id
_entity.type
_entity.pdbx_description
1 polymer ?
#
loop_
_entity_poly.entity_id
_entity_poly.type
_entity_poly.pdbx_seq_one_letter_code
_entity_poly.pdbx_strand_id
1 'polypeptide(L)'
;MPIDSFAYPLASTYPGAVTACWATGAGMGPQPSVAVMDAILAGDMDRAKRIPEEMALACETFLPPHAFPVFAHYNLQLERTRIQTAGYCSPGPIRPPYNVLPEDLADGARECGRRWAELVKKFRGRQVR
;
A
#
# COMPACT_ATOMS: atom_id res chain seq x y z
N MET A 1 -6.11 -3.28 -15.39
CA MET A 1 -5.92 -3.60 -13.95
C MET A 1 -5.03 -2.52 -13.33
N PRO A 2 -5.56 -1.63 -12.48
CA PRO A 2 -4.80 -0.56 -11.81
C PRO A 2 -4.10 -1.05 -10.53
N ILE A 3 -3.25 -0.21 -9.95
CA ILE A 3 -2.85 -0.36 -8.54
C ILE A 3 -4.07 -0.13 -7.64
N ASP A 4 -4.14 -0.77 -6.48
CA ASP A 4 -5.25 -0.67 -5.53
C ASP A 4 -5.64 0.78 -5.17
N SER A 5 -4.67 1.66 -4.94
CA SER A 5 -4.91 3.09 -4.68
C SER A 5 -5.55 3.83 -5.87
N PHE A 6 -5.47 3.28 -7.08
CA PHE A 6 -6.05 3.85 -8.30
C PHE A 6 -7.26 3.06 -8.81
N ALA A 7 -7.77 2.10 -8.04
CA ALA A 7 -8.96 1.33 -8.40
C ALA A 7 -10.23 2.19 -8.44
N TYR A 8 -10.47 3.03 -7.42
CA TYR A 8 -11.64 3.91 -7.35
C TYR A 8 -11.70 4.95 -8.48
N PRO A 9 -10.64 5.73 -8.78
CA PRO A 9 -10.69 6.69 -9.89
C PRO A 9 -11.09 6.02 -11.20
N LEU A 10 -10.49 4.86 -11.52
CA LEU A 10 -10.78 4.14 -12.75
C LEU A 10 -12.20 3.55 -12.77
N ALA A 11 -12.67 2.99 -11.66
CA ALA A 11 -14.04 2.47 -11.54
C ALA A 11 -15.10 3.58 -11.63
N SER A 12 -14.77 4.79 -11.16
CA SER A 12 -15.65 5.95 -11.24
C SER A 12 -15.77 6.49 -12.67
N THR A 13 -14.66 6.49 -13.42
CA THR A 13 -14.65 6.93 -14.82
C THR A 13 -15.25 5.88 -15.76
N TYR A 14 -15.00 4.59 -15.50
CA TYR A 14 -15.45 3.48 -16.33
C TYR A 14 -16.15 2.41 -15.49
N PRO A 15 -17.44 2.59 -15.17
CA PRO A 15 -18.21 1.63 -14.39
C PRO A 15 -18.18 0.23 -15.02
N GLY A 16 -17.89 -0.79 -14.21
CA GLY A 16 -17.80 -2.19 -14.65
C GLY A 16 -16.46 -2.60 -15.27
N ALA A 17 -15.54 -1.67 -15.55
CA ALA A 17 -14.23 -2.02 -16.15
C ALA A 17 -13.19 -2.53 -15.13
N VAL A 18 -13.36 -2.23 -13.84
CA VAL A 18 -12.41 -2.59 -12.79
C VAL A 18 -12.87 -3.85 -12.05
N THR A 19 -12.35 -5.00 -12.46
CA THR A 19 -12.63 -6.31 -11.84
C THR A 19 -11.45 -6.87 -11.03
N ALA A 20 -10.29 -6.20 -11.08
CA ALA A 20 -9.08 -6.58 -10.37
C ALA A 20 -8.17 -5.37 -10.17
N CYS A 21 -7.28 -5.45 -9.19
CA CYS A 21 -6.16 -4.52 -8.99
C CYS A 21 -4.89 -5.29 -8.58
N TRP A 22 -3.72 -4.64 -8.69
CA TRP A 22 -2.48 -5.13 -8.08
C TRP A 22 -2.15 -4.30 -6.83
N ALA A 23 -1.50 -4.90 -5.83
CA ALA A 23 -1.19 -4.24 -4.56
C ALA A 23 0.14 -4.73 -3.97
N THR A 24 1.14 -3.85 -3.92
CA THR A 24 2.37 -4.14 -3.15
C THR A 24 2.11 -4.03 -1.65
N GLY A 25 1.20 -3.14 -1.24
CA GLY A 25 0.78 -2.95 0.15
C GLY A 25 0.21 -4.21 0.79
N ALA A 26 -0.28 -5.18 0.01
CA ALA A 26 -0.74 -6.46 0.52
C ALA A 26 0.35 -7.24 1.28
N GLY A 27 1.64 -7.02 0.99
CA GLY A 27 2.75 -7.57 1.77
C GLY A 27 2.82 -7.05 3.21
N MET A 28 2.24 -5.88 3.48
CA MET A 28 2.07 -5.30 4.83
C MET A 28 0.74 -5.68 5.48
N GLY A 29 -0.12 -6.42 4.76
CA GLY A 29 -1.47 -6.81 5.14
C GLY A 29 -2.48 -6.40 4.06
N PRO A 30 -3.28 -7.33 3.51
CA PRO A 30 -4.14 -7.08 2.35
C PRO A 30 -5.45 -6.35 2.66
N GLN A 31 -5.79 -6.16 3.93
CA GLN A 31 -7.12 -5.69 4.37
C GLN A 31 -7.52 -4.34 3.75
N PRO A 32 -6.64 -3.31 3.64
CA PRO A 32 -7.00 -2.06 2.96
C PRO A 32 -7.32 -2.27 1.48
N SER A 33 -6.48 -3.03 0.75
CA SER A 33 -6.67 -3.31 -0.68
C SER A 33 -7.97 -4.09 -0.95
N VAL A 34 -8.27 -5.09 -0.13
CA VAL A 34 -9.53 -5.84 -0.19
C VAL A 34 -10.71 -4.91 0.08
N ALA A 35 -10.62 -4.04 1.09
CA ALA A 35 -11.70 -3.12 1.44
C ALA A 35 -12.04 -2.12 0.33
N VAL A 36 -11.06 -1.69 -0.49
CA VAL A 36 -11.31 -0.86 -1.68
C VAL A 36 -12.11 -1.65 -2.71
N MET A 37 -11.67 -2.86 -3.04
CA MET A 37 -12.32 -3.70 -4.05
C MET A 37 -13.73 -4.10 -3.62
N ASP A 38 -13.94 -4.45 -2.35
CA ASP A 38 -15.27 -4.74 -1.80
C ASP A 38 -16.21 -3.55 -1.93
N ALA A 39 -15.71 -2.33 -1.64
CA ALA A 39 -16.52 -1.10 -1.78
C ALA A 39 -16.90 -0.83 -3.24
N ILE A 40 -15.99 -1.05 -4.18
CA ILE A 40 -16.26 -0.92 -5.62
C ILE A 40 -17.31 -1.94 -6.06
N LEU A 41 -17.16 -3.21 -5.68
CA LEU A 41 -18.10 -4.28 -6.05
C LEU A 41 -19.49 -4.08 -5.43
N ALA A 42 -19.57 -3.51 -4.22
CA ALA A 42 -20.82 -3.16 -3.56
C ALA A 42 -21.46 -1.86 -4.10
N GLY A 43 -20.78 -1.12 -4.97
CA GLY A 43 -21.24 0.20 -5.45
C GLY A 43 -21.16 1.32 -4.40
N ASP A 44 -20.48 1.10 -3.26
CA ASP A 44 -20.26 2.11 -2.21
C ASP A 44 -19.10 3.03 -2.60
N MET A 45 -19.37 3.93 -3.57
CA MET A 45 -18.36 4.80 -4.16
C MET A 45 -17.76 5.80 -3.17
N ASP A 46 -18.54 6.21 -2.16
CA ASP A 46 -18.07 7.07 -1.08
C ASP A 46 -16.99 6.37 -0.24
N ARG A 47 -17.22 5.10 0.10
CA ARG A 47 -16.21 4.30 0.80
C ARG A 47 -15.03 3.96 -0.11
N ALA A 48 -15.28 3.62 -1.37
CA ALA A 48 -14.25 3.33 -2.36
C ALA A 48 -13.31 4.52 -2.58
N LYS A 49 -13.80 5.76 -2.44
CA LYS A 49 -12.99 6.98 -2.47
C LYS A 49 -12.13 7.19 -1.22
N ARG A 50 -12.71 7.01 -0.03
CA ARG A 50 -12.03 7.32 1.24
C ARG A 50 -10.87 6.38 1.55
N ILE A 51 -11.01 5.09 1.23
CA ILE A 51 -9.98 4.09 1.61
C ILE A 51 -8.62 4.39 0.93
N PRO A 52 -8.55 4.66 -0.40
CA PRO A 52 -7.31 5.09 -1.04
C PRO A 52 -6.70 6.38 -0.48
N GLU A 53 -7.51 7.33 -0.03
CA GLU A 53 -7.02 8.55 0.62
C GLU A 53 -6.29 8.22 1.94
N GLU A 54 -6.85 7.31 2.75
CA GLU A 54 -6.20 6.81 3.95
C GLU A 54 -4.92 6.02 3.64
N MET A 55 -4.93 5.19 2.59
CA MET A 55 -3.75 4.46 2.12
C MET A 55 -2.65 5.41 1.67
N ALA A 56 -2.99 6.51 0.98
CA ALA A 56 -2.06 7.53 0.55
C ALA A 56 -1.42 8.24 1.76
N LEU A 57 -2.22 8.59 2.77
CA LEU A 57 -1.71 9.19 4.01
C LEU A 57 -0.78 8.25 4.78
N ALA A 58 -1.08 6.94 4.79
CA ALA A 58 -0.18 5.96 5.38
C ALA A 58 1.15 5.83 4.60
N CYS A 59 1.11 6.04 3.29
CA CYS A 59 2.29 5.97 2.41
C CYS A 59 3.03 7.30 2.24
N GLU A 60 2.58 8.39 2.86
CA GLU A 60 3.12 9.74 2.64
C GLU A 60 4.64 9.83 2.88
N THR A 61 5.15 9.11 3.88
CA THR A 61 6.58 9.09 4.23
C THR A 61 7.41 8.13 3.39
N PHE A 62 6.78 7.34 2.52
CA PHE A 62 7.46 6.28 1.77
C PHE A 62 8.28 6.82 0.59
N LEU A 63 7.82 7.90 -0.02
CA LEU A 63 8.48 8.55 -1.15
C LEU A 63 8.79 10.00 -0.77
N PRO A 64 10.06 10.41 -0.72
CA PRO A 64 10.38 11.82 -0.57
C PRO A 64 9.82 12.61 -1.78
N PRO A 65 9.36 13.86 -1.59
CA PRO A 65 8.89 14.71 -2.69
C PRO A 65 9.95 14.82 -3.80
N HIS A 66 9.54 14.68 -5.07
CA HIS A 66 10.40 14.74 -6.26
C HIS A 66 11.48 13.63 -6.38
N ALA A 67 11.38 12.57 -5.57
CA ALA A 67 12.43 11.56 -5.46
C ALA A 67 12.09 10.20 -6.11
N PHE A 68 11.22 10.15 -7.12
CA PHE A 68 10.94 8.88 -7.83
C PHE A 68 12.20 8.22 -8.41
N PRO A 69 13.19 8.97 -8.96
CA PRO A 69 14.48 8.38 -9.33
C PRO A 69 15.25 7.76 -8.15
N VAL A 70 15.21 8.41 -6.97
CA VAL A 70 15.83 7.88 -5.74
C VAL A 70 15.11 6.61 -5.30
N PHE A 71 13.78 6.61 -5.31
CA PHE A 71 12.99 5.40 -5.04
C PHE A 71 13.38 4.27 -5.98
N ALA A 72 13.54 4.54 -7.28
CA ALA A 72 13.91 3.51 -8.25
C ALA A 72 15.27 2.83 -7.93
N HIS A 73 16.22 3.57 -7.34
CA HIS A 73 17.51 3.01 -6.90
C HIS A 73 17.41 2.15 -5.62
N TYR A 74 16.42 2.43 -4.76
CA TYR A 74 16.27 1.80 -3.44
C TYR A 74 14.97 1.02 -3.27
N ASN A 75 14.26 0.72 -4.36
CA ASN A 75 12.89 0.19 -4.31
C ASN A 75 12.78 -1.09 -3.49
N LEU A 76 13.70 -2.05 -3.71
CA LEU A 76 13.76 -3.33 -3.04
C LEU A 76 13.98 -3.14 -1.53
N GLN A 77 14.89 -2.24 -1.17
CA GLN A 77 15.24 -1.95 0.21
C GLN A 77 14.10 -1.26 0.96
N LEU A 78 13.48 -0.28 0.33
CA LEU A 78 12.35 0.47 0.86
C LEU A 78 11.14 -0.45 1.05
N GLU A 79 10.78 -1.21 0.02
CA GLU A 79 9.66 -2.16 0.04
C GLU A 79 9.85 -3.22 1.13
N ARG A 80 11.03 -3.87 1.16
CA ARG A 80 11.36 -4.86 2.19
C ARG A 80 11.25 -4.26 3.59
N THR A 81 11.74 -3.03 3.78
CA THR A 81 11.76 -2.36 5.09
C THR A 81 10.35 -2.07 5.60
N ARG A 82 9.47 -1.51 4.76
CA ARG A 82 8.08 -1.28 5.18
C ARG A 82 7.31 -2.58 5.42
N ILE A 83 7.53 -3.60 4.60
CA ILE A 83 6.90 -4.93 4.74
C ILE A 83 7.32 -5.58 6.06
N GLN A 84 8.62 -5.64 6.35
CA GLN A 84 9.13 -6.17 7.61
C GLN A 84 8.59 -5.40 8.82
N THR A 85 8.47 -4.08 8.71
CA THR A 85 8.03 -3.21 9.81
C THR A 85 6.55 -3.36 10.10
N ALA A 86 5.72 -3.53 9.08
CA ALA A 86 4.28 -3.74 9.24
C ALA A 86 3.95 -5.06 9.97
N GLY A 87 4.87 -6.04 9.94
CA GLY A 87 4.77 -7.26 10.74
C GLY A 87 3.77 -8.30 10.23
N TYR A 88 3.11 -8.07 9.10
CA TYR A 88 2.22 -9.05 8.48
C TYR A 88 3.01 -10.23 7.86
N CYS A 89 4.11 -9.91 7.17
CA CYS A 89 5.04 -10.86 6.57
C CYS A 89 6.48 -10.59 7.07
N SER A 90 7.34 -11.62 7.08
CA SER A 90 8.78 -11.46 7.35
C SER A 90 9.61 -11.77 6.10
N PRO A 91 9.99 -10.76 5.31
CA PRO A 91 10.62 -10.95 3.99
C PRO A 91 12.09 -11.41 4.01
N GLY A 92 12.66 -11.82 5.15
CA GLY A 92 14.08 -12.19 5.25
C GLY A 92 15.04 -11.04 4.92
N PRO A 93 16.36 -11.30 4.80
CA PRO A 93 17.35 -10.29 4.42
C PRO A 93 17.41 -10.07 2.89
N ILE A 94 17.88 -8.89 2.48
CA ILE A 94 18.12 -8.56 1.08
C ILE A 94 19.43 -9.20 0.63
N ARG A 95 19.42 -9.82 -0.56
CA ARG A 95 20.61 -10.42 -1.17
C ARG A 95 21.51 -9.33 -1.77
N PRO A 96 22.85 -9.48 -1.71
CA PRO A 96 23.77 -8.58 -2.42
C PRO A 96 23.47 -8.50 -3.93
N PRO A 97 23.74 -7.38 -4.61
CA PRO A 97 24.45 -6.19 -4.11
C PRO A 97 23.56 -5.09 -3.52
N TYR A 98 22.24 -5.28 -3.44
CA TYR A 98 21.27 -4.24 -3.06
C TYR A 98 21.01 -4.15 -1.55
N ASN A 99 21.94 -4.62 -0.73
CA ASN A 99 21.75 -4.78 0.72
C ASN A 99 22.16 -3.55 1.55
N VAL A 100 22.27 -2.37 0.90
CA VAL A 100 22.58 -1.09 1.55
C VAL A 100 21.44 -0.10 1.29
N LEU A 101 20.98 0.57 2.34
CA LEU A 101 19.94 1.60 2.33
C LEU A 101 20.37 2.74 3.26
N PRO A 102 20.39 4.00 2.78
CA PRO A 102 20.54 5.17 3.64
C PRO A 102 19.48 5.22 4.76
N GLU A 103 19.89 5.55 5.98
CA GLU A 103 19.03 5.46 7.17
C GLU A 103 17.85 6.43 7.13
N ASP A 104 18.05 7.61 6.55
CA ASP A 104 17.03 8.63 6.32
C ASP A 104 15.89 8.11 5.42
N LEU A 105 16.25 7.32 4.40
CA LEU A 105 15.27 6.64 3.55
C LEU A 105 14.59 5.48 4.29
N ALA A 106 15.32 4.78 5.16
CA ALA A 106 14.78 3.67 5.96
C ALA A 106 13.71 4.14 6.97
N ASP A 107 13.92 5.30 7.61
CA ASP A 107 12.96 5.89 8.56
C ASP A 107 11.58 6.11 7.93
N GLY A 108 11.54 6.68 6.73
CA GLY A 108 10.30 6.91 5.99
C GLY A 108 9.56 5.62 5.65
N ALA A 109 10.29 4.56 5.27
CA ALA A 109 9.72 3.24 5.02
C ALA A 109 9.20 2.57 6.30
N ARG A 110 9.92 2.70 7.42
CA ARG A 110 9.47 2.17 8.73
C ARG A 110 8.19 2.87 9.21
N GLU A 111 8.12 4.19 9.07
CA GLU A 111 6.90 4.96 9.38
C GLU A 111 5.71 4.51 8.53
N CYS A 112 5.91 4.37 7.21
CA CYS A 112 4.89 3.85 6.30
C CYS A 112 4.38 2.47 6.74
N GLY A 113 5.29 1.54 7.06
CA GLY A 113 4.92 0.22 7.56
C GLY A 113 4.10 0.25 8.86
N ARG A 114 4.47 1.11 9.81
CA ARG A 114 3.71 1.30 11.06
C ARG A 114 2.31 1.85 10.81
N ARG A 115 2.18 2.89 9.98
CA ARG A 115 0.87 3.47 9.61
C ARG A 115 -0.02 2.45 8.88
N TRP A 116 0.55 1.65 7.97
CA TRP A 116 -0.20 0.61 7.27
C TRP A 116 -0.70 -0.47 8.22
N ALA A 117 0.09 -0.87 9.22
CA ALA A 117 -0.34 -1.83 10.22
C ALA A 117 -1.58 -1.36 11.01
N GLU A 118 -1.72 -0.06 11.26
CA GLU A 118 -2.95 0.51 11.86
C GLU A 118 -4.15 0.43 10.91
N LEU A 119 -3.95 0.68 9.60
CA LEU A 119 -5.03 0.46 8.61
C LEU A 119 -5.44 -1.01 8.57
N VAL A 120 -4.49 -1.94 8.61
CA VAL A 120 -4.78 -3.38 8.66
C VAL A 120 -5.67 -3.71 9.86
N LYS A 121 -5.38 -3.19 11.05
CA LYS A 121 -6.24 -3.35 12.23
C LYS A 121 -7.64 -2.76 12.01
N LYS A 122 -7.72 -1.54 11.46
CA LYS A 122 -8.98 -0.84 11.16
C LYS A 122 -9.88 -1.67 10.23
N PHE A 123 -9.32 -2.31 9.21
CA PHE A 123 -10.07 -3.05 8.19
C PHE A 123 -10.23 -4.55 8.48
N ARG A 124 -9.52 -5.12 9.46
CA ARG A 124 -9.59 -6.55 9.83
C ARG A 124 -10.99 -7.00 10.32
N GLY A 125 -11.80 -6.10 10.87
CA GLY A 125 -13.12 -6.41 11.46
C GLY A 125 -14.33 -6.26 10.53
N ARG A 126 -14.15 -5.82 9.28
CA ARG A 126 -15.25 -5.62 8.32
C ARG A 126 -15.27 -6.75 7.29
N GLN A 127 -15.57 -7.98 7.72
CA GLN A 127 -15.98 -9.02 6.77
C GLN A 127 -17.43 -8.74 6.34
N VAL A 128 -17.61 -8.54 5.04
CA VAL A 128 -18.91 -8.62 4.37
C VAL A 128 -19.38 -10.08 4.48
N ARG A 129 -20.56 -10.28 5.07
CA ARG A 129 -21.31 -11.54 4.95
C ARG A 129 -21.96 -11.61 3.58
#